data_AF-A0AAD1HQQ5-F1
#
_entry.id   AF-A0AAD1HQQ5-F1
#
_cell.length_a   1.000
_cell.length_b   1.000
_cell.length_c   1.000
_cell.angle_alpha   90.00
_cell.angle_beta   90.00
_cell.angle_gamma   90.00
#
_symmetry.space_group_name_H-M   'P 1'
#
loop_
_entity.id
_entity.type
_entity.pdbx_description
1 polymer ?
#
loop_
_entity_poly.entity_id
_entity_poly.type
_entity_poly.pdbx_seq_one_letter_code
_entity_poly.pdbx_strand_id
1 'polypeptide(L)'
;MNPEQYQTAQAGITAGLASYVRKFAGLFTGPALSPGEWLSLLQILFPEVQRRYAEAAALGRDFYDFQREQHHPGLPRNERFLSELEWKWFVRNMEPARKGMSQADSPQSAVTRTVLTTVREVEMAGRRQIIGAVKNDPAPQIVQGWARVATGRETCAWCLMLISRGPEYTQASTAGIALDDETVLDLYREANFDLEKFRAETEEYIEEWHAGCDCLAFPVFDVANWPGKAAQERAEQLWIDATKEARKLIASGEARSNNLNKETQNALRRRLARGEISIPSYAYAA
;
A
#
# COMPACT_ATOMS: atom_id res chain seq x y z
N MET A 1 -17.42 10.60 5.82
CA MET A 1 -16.54 9.43 5.83
C MET A 1 -15.16 9.81 6.36
N ASN A 2 -14.85 9.38 7.58
CA ASN A 2 -13.49 9.45 8.12
C ASN A 2 -12.67 8.20 7.66
N PRO A 3 -11.35 8.13 7.91
CA PRO A 3 -10.54 7.00 7.47
C PRO A 3 -10.96 5.66 8.08
N GLU A 4 -11.47 5.62 9.32
CA GLU A 4 -11.94 4.40 9.97
C GLU A 4 -13.18 3.82 9.27
N GLN A 5 -14.14 4.68 8.93
CA GLN A 5 -15.33 4.33 8.16
C GLN A 5 -14.95 3.82 6.76
N TYR A 6 -14.01 4.49 6.09
CA TYR A 6 -13.48 4.05 4.80
C TYR A 6 -12.89 2.64 4.92
N GLN A 7 -12.08 2.39 5.95
CA GLN A 7 -11.42 1.10 6.14
C GLN A 7 -12.39 -0.01 6.50
N THR A 8 -13.37 0.28 7.36
CA THR A 8 -14.43 -0.67 7.69
C THR A 8 -15.22 -1.08 6.44
N ALA A 9 -15.57 -0.11 5.59
CA ALA A 9 -16.23 -0.37 4.32
C ALA A 9 -15.34 -1.16 3.35
N GLN A 10 -14.05 -0.79 3.24
CA GLN A 10 -13.08 -1.48 2.39
C GLN A 10 -12.88 -2.94 2.81
N ALA A 11 -12.80 -3.20 4.13
CA ALA A 11 -12.71 -4.55 4.68
C ALA A 11 -13.97 -5.37 4.39
N GLY A 12 -15.16 -4.74 4.44
CA GLY A 12 -16.41 -5.38 4.04
C GLY A 12 -16.42 -5.80 2.56
N ILE A 13 -15.85 -4.96 1.67
CA ILE A 13 -15.70 -5.27 0.24
C ILE A 13 -14.77 -6.48 0.06
N THR A 14 -13.66 -6.55 0.79
CA THR A 14 -12.64 -7.58 0.55
C THR A 14 -12.80 -8.88 1.34
N ALA A 15 -13.54 -8.89 2.45
CA ALA A 15 -13.76 -10.10 3.25
C ALA A 15 -14.45 -11.23 2.46
N GLY A 16 -15.49 -10.89 1.70
CA GLY A 16 -16.20 -11.84 0.83
C GLY A 16 -15.31 -12.34 -0.32
N LEU A 17 -14.52 -11.43 -0.91
CA LEU A 17 -13.59 -11.75 -1.98
C LEU A 17 -12.51 -12.74 -1.51
N ALA A 18 -11.93 -12.54 -0.34
CA ALA A 18 -10.90 -13.44 0.20
C ALA A 18 -11.42 -14.88 0.32
N SER A 19 -12.66 -15.05 0.81
CA SER A 19 -13.31 -16.37 0.91
C SER A 19 -13.60 -16.98 -0.46
N TYR A 20 -14.07 -16.17 -1.41
CA TYR A 20 -14.31 -16.58 -2.80
C TYR A 20 -13.02 -17.08 -3.47
N VAL A 21 -11.95 -16.30 -3.41
CA VAL A 21 -10.64 -16.64 -4.00
C VAL A 21 -10.07 -17.89 -3.35
N ARG A 22 -10.11 -17.99 -2.01
CA ARG A 22 -9.63 -19.19 -1.29
C ARG A 22 -10.35 -20.45 -1.75
N LYS A 23 -11.67 -20.37 -1.91
CA LYS A 23 -12.50 -21.50 -2.38
C LYS A 23 -12.07 -21.97 -3.77
N PHE A 24 -11.94 -21.06 -4.73
CA PHE A 24 -11.61 -21.43 -6.10
C PHE A 24 -10.14 -21.81 -6.27
N ALA A 25 -9.19 -21.01 -5.74
CA ALA A 25 -7.77 -21.34 -5.81
C ALA A 25 -7.45 -22.68 -5.13
N GLY A 26 -8.15 -23.02 -4.04
CA GLY A 26 -8.00 -24.31 -3.35
C GLY A 26 -8.39 -25.54 -4.17
N LEU A 27 -9.15 -25.38 -5.27
CA LEU A 27 -9.49 -26.49 -6.18
C LEU A 27 -8.37 -26.77 -7.20
N PHE A 28 -7.40 -25.87 -7.34
CA PHE A 28 -6.36 -25.90 -8.36
C PHE A 28 -4.98 -26.24 -7.76
N THR A 29 -4.93 -26.95 -6.62
CA THR A 29 -3.68 -27.25 -5.91
C THR A 29 -3.08 -28.61 -6.26
N GLY A 30 -3.80 -29.53 -6.90
CA GLY A 30 -3.32 -30.89 -7.17
C GLY A 30 -2.30 -30.95 -8.31
N PRO A 31 -2.73 -31.02 -9.59
CA PRO A 31 -1.79 -30.99 -10.71
C PRO A 31 -1.06 -29.63 -10.83
N ALA A 32 0.16 -29.66 -11.36
CA ALA A 32 0.86 -28.42 -11.73
C ALA A 32 0.08 -27.68 -12.82
N LEU A 33 -0.21 -26.40 -12.60
CA LEU A 33 -0.95 -25.59 -13.58
C LEU A 33 -0.04 -25.15 -14.73
N SER A 34 -0.42 -25.49 -15.96
CA SER A 34 0.09 -24.86 -17.16
C SER A 34 -0.25 -23.36 -17.19
N PRO A 35 0.43 -22.55 -18.03
CA PRO A 35 0.06 -21.15 -18.23
C PRO A 35 -1.41 -20.96 -18.64
N GLY A 36 -1.97 -21.88 -19.43
CA GLY A 36 -3.38 -21.85 -19.82
C GLY A 36 -4.32 -22.09 -18.64
N GLU A 37 -4.04 -23.07 -17.79
CA GLU A 37 -4.85 -23.37 -16.59
C GLU A 37 -4.77 -22.25 -15.54
N TRP A 38 -3.61 -21.62 -15.40
CA TRP A 38 -3.47 -20.40 -14.60
C TRP A 38 -4.38 -19.29 -15.11
N LEU A 39 -4.39 -19.03 -16.42
CA LEU A 39 -5.29 -18.03 -17.02
C LEU A 39 -6.76 -18.41 -16.83
N SER A 40 -7.12 -19.69 -16.94
CA SER A 40 -8.48 -20.16 -16.67
C SER A 40 -8.91 -19.92 -15.22
N LEU A 41 -8.01 -20.16 -14.25
CA LEU A 41 -8.27 -19.79 -12.85
C LEU A 41 -8.51 -18.28 -12.72
N LEU A 42 -7.65 -17.45 -13.32
CA LEU A 42 -7.84 -16.00 -13.27
C LEU A 42 -9.15 -15.55 -13.94
N GLN A 43 -9.58 -16.20 -15.03
CA GLN A 43 -10.85 -15.91 -15.70
C GLN A 43 -12.05 -16.22 -14.79
N ILE A 44 -11.98 -17.28 -13.99
CA ILE A 44 -13.01 -17.61 -12.98
C ILE A 44 -13.04 -16.53 -11.87
N LEU A 45 -11.88 -16.02 -11.48
CA LEU A 45 -11.79 -15.00 -10.43
C LEU A 45 -12.25 -13.62 -10.91
N PHE A 46 -11.97 -13.27 -12.17
CA PHE A 46 -12.05 -11.90 -12.66
C PHE A 46 -13.41 -11.22 -12.52
N PRO A 47 -14.57 -11.84 -12.80
CA PRO A 47 -15.86 -11.16 -12.67
C PRO A 47 -16.13 -10.66 -11.24
N GLU A 48 -15.83 -11.48 -10.22
CA GLU A 48 -15.98 -11.08 -8.83
C GLU A 48 -14.93 -10.03 -8.44
N VAL A 49 -13.68 -10.19 -8.89
CA VAL A 49 -12.63 -9.17 -8.66
C VAL A 49 -13.02 -7.82 -9.26
N GLN A 50 -13.51 -7.81 -10.50
CA GLN A 50 -13.92 -6.60 -11.21
C GLN A 50 -15.09 -5.91 -10.51
N ARG A 51 -16.10 -6.66 -10.06
CA ARG A 51 -17.22 -6.12 -9.29
C ARG A 51 -16.74 -5.44 -8.00
N ARG A 52 -15.91 -6.12 -7.22
CA ARG A 52 -15.36 -5.59 -5.96
C ARG A 52 -14.41 -4.42 -6.19
N TYR A 53 -13.65 -4.45 -7.28
CA TYR A 53 -12.79 -3.34 -7.69
C TYR A 53 -13.62 -2.08 -7.96
N ALA A 54 -14.74 -2.20 -8.67
CA ALA A 54 -15.64 -1.07 -8.91
C ALA A 54 -16.25 -0.51 -7.61
N GLU A 55 -16.65 -1.39 -6.68
CA GLU A 55 -17.13 -0.99 -5.35
C GLU A 55 -16.04 -0.24 -4.56
N ALA A 56 -14.80 -0.73 -4.58
CA ALA A 56 -13.68 -0.08 -3.90
C ALA A 56 -13.29 1.25 -4.56
N ALA A 57 -13.37 1.35 -5.89
CA ALA A 57 -13.19 2.62 -6.60
C ALA A 57 -14.27 3.63 -6.22
N ALA A 58 -15.55 3.22 -6.19
CA ALA A 58 -16.65 4.08 -5.74
C ALA A 58 -16.45 4.54 -4.28
N LEU A 59 -16.04 3.64 -3.39
CA LEU A 59 -15.73 3.98 -2.00
C LEU A 59 -14.59 5.01 -1.90
N GLY A 60 -13.52 4.85 -2.70
CA GLY A 60 -12.43 5.84 -2.79
C GLY A 60 -12.92 7.19 -3.30
N ARG A 61 -13.87 7.20 -4.23
CA ARG A 61 -14.49 8.43 -4.74
C ARG A 61 -15.29 9.15 -3.66
N ASP A 62 -16.17 8.43 -2.98
CA ASP A 62 -17.01 8.99 -1.91
C ASP A 62 -16.17 9.53 -0.75
N PHE A 63 -15.09 8.82 -0.42
CA PHE A 63 -14.13 9.26 0.58
C PHE A 63 -13.48 10.58 0.21
N TYR A 64 -12.93 10.68 -1.00
CA TYR A 64 -12.31 11.92 -1.47
C TYR A 64 -13.30 13.09 -1.49
N ASP A 65 -14.50 12.87 -2.04
CA ASP A 65 -15.54 13.90 -2.14
C ASP A 65 -15.94 14.40 -0.75
N PHE A 66 -16.11 13.48 0.20
CA PHE A 66 -16.39 13.86 1.58
C PHE A 66 -15.28 14.68 2.20
N GLN A 67 -14.01 14.24 2.09
CA GLN A 67 -12.87 14.98 2.66
C GLN A 67 -12.75 16.37 2.03
N ARG A 68 -12.93 16.46 0.71
CA ARG A 68 -12.88 17.72 -0.03
C ARG A 68 -13.97 18.70 0.42
N GLU A 69 -15.22 18.24 0.54
CA GLU A 69 -16.34 19.08 0.99
C GLU A 69 -16.17 19.57 2.42
N GLN A 70 -15.64 18.72 3.32
CA GLN A 70 -15.38 19.10 4.71
C GLN A 70 -14.35 20.22 4.84
N HIS A 71 -13.30 20.19 4.02
CA HIS A 71 -12.20 21.16 4.10
C HIS A 71 -12.41 22.40 3.23
N HIS A 72 -13.15 22.27 2.13
CA HIS A 72 -13.37 23.35 1.16
C HIS A 72 -14.85 23.42 0.75
N PRO A 73 -15.76 23.77 1.69
CA PRO A 73 -17.18 23.81 1.42
C PRO A 73 -17.49 24.85 0.34
N GLY A 74 -18.31 24.46 -0.64
CA GLY A 74 -18.74 25.34 -1.74
C GLY A 74 -17.90 25.27 -3.01
N LEU A 75 -16.82 24.49 -3.05
CA LEU A 75 -16.18 24.15 -4.31
C LEU A 75 -17.07 23.22 -5.14
N PRO A 76 -17.23 23.43 -6.46
CA PRO A 76 -17.96 22.49 -7.31
C PRO A 76 -17.38 21.08 -7.21
N ARG A 77 -18.25 20.08 -7.33
CA ARG A 77 -17.81 18.67 -7.31
C ARG A 77 -16.82 18.41 -8.45
N ASN A 78 -15.74 17.71 -8.13
CA ASN A 78 -14.70 17.31 -9.08
C ASN A 78 -15.21 16.16 -9.99
N GLU A 79 -16.04 16.41 -10.99
CA GLU A 79 -16.64 15.33 -11.79
C GLU A 79 -15.60 14.43 -12.48
N ARG A 80 -15.66 13.11 -12.22
CA ARG A 80 -14.73 12.13 -12.80
C ARG A 80 -15.35 10.73 -12.79
N PHE A 81 -15.11 9.98 -13.87
CA PHE A 81 -15.41 8.56 -13.94
C PHE A 81 -14.64 7.73 -12.91
N LEU A 82 -15.22 6.57 -12.56
CA LEU A 82 -14.56 5.59 -11.71
C LEU A 82 -13.46 4.88 -12.48
N SER A 83 -12.40 4.48 -11.78
CA SER A 83 -11.37 3.61 -12.36
C SER A 83 -11.95 2.22 -12.61
N GLU A 84 -11.67 1.66 -13.77
CA GLU A 84 -12.03 0.28 -14.13
C GLU A 84 -10.82 -0.64 -14.09
N LEU A 85 -11.08 -1.93 -13.85
CA LEU A 85 -10.05 -2.97 -13.92
C LEU A 85 -10.07 -3.62 -15.30
N GLU A 86 -8.94 -3.56 -15.99
CA GLU A 86 -8.73 -4.24 -17.26
C GLU A 86 -8.17 -5.66 -17.04
N TRP A 87 -8.65 -6.63 -17.82
CA TRP A 87 -8.20 -8.03 -17.74
C TRP A 87 -6.66 -8.18 -17.83
N LYS A 88 -6.03 -7.50 -18.79
CA LYS A 88 -4.57 -7.54 -18.95
C LYS A 88 -3.81 -7.02 -17.73
N TRP A 89 -4.37 -6.02 -17.03
CA TRP A 89 -3.76 -5.48 -15.81
C TRP A 89 -3.93 -6.45 -14.66
N PHE A 90 -5.12 -7.06 -14.52
CA PHE A 90 -5.35 -8.08 -13.52
C PHE A 90 -4.39 -9.27 -13.69
N VAL A 91 -4.24 -9.81 -14.90
CA VAL A 91 -3.32 -10.91 -15.18
C VAL A 91 -1.89 -10.55 -14.81
N ARG A 92 -1.41 -9.36 -15.23
CA ARG A 92 -0.07 -8.88 -14.88
C ARG A 92 0.12 -8.77 -13.37
N ASN A 93 -0.85 -8.19 -12.67
CA ASN A 93 -0.76 -7.94 -11.23
C ASN A 93 -0.85 -9.23 -10.39
N MET A 94 -1.32 -10.33 -10.97
CA MET A 94 -1.37 -11.66 -10.35
C MET A 94 -0.10 -12.49 -10.55
N GLU A 95 0.85 -12.05 -11.39
CA GLU A 95 2.11 -12.77 -11.65
C GLU A 95 2.90 -13.15 -10.38
N PRO A 96 2.97 -12.32 -9.32
CA PRO A 96 3.66 -12.69 -8.08
C PRO A 96 3.08 -13.93 -7.37
N ALA A 97 1.83 -14.28 -7.63
CA ALA A 97 1.18 -15.49 -7.08
C ALA A 97 1.34 -16.73 -7.98
N ARG A 98 1.59 -16.53 -9.28
CA ARG A 98 1.59 -17.61 -10.29
C ARG A 98 2.58 -18.71 -9.95
N LYS A 99 3.85 -18.35 -9.66
CA LYS A 99 4.92 -19.34 -9.42
C LYS A 99 4.56 -20.33 -8.30
N GLY A 100 3.89 -19.86 -7.25
CA GLY A 100 3.46 -20.71 -6.14
C GLY A 100 2.30 -21.62 -6.52
N MET A 101 1.29 -21.08 -7.22
CA MET A 101 0.09 -21.81 -7.63
C MET A 101 0.30 -22.78 -8.79
N SER A 102 1.34 -22.58 -9.60
CA SER A 102 1.65 -23.45 -10.74
C SER A 102 2.45 -24.70 -10.35
N GLN A 103 2.65 -24.97 -9.06
CA GLN A 103 3.35 -26.17 -8.59
C GLN A 103 2.37 -27.35 -8.44
N ALA A 104 2.84 -28.56 -8.71
CA ALA A 104 2.10 -29.76 -8.29
C ALA A 104 2.04 -29.79 -6.77
N ASP A 105 0.89 -30.18 -6.22
CA ASP A 105 0.60 -30.20 -4.80
C ASP A 105 0.92 -28.84 -4.13
N SER A 106 0.47 -27.76 -4.78
CA SER A 106 0.70 -26.38 -4.35
C SER A 106 0.37 -26.20 -2.87
N PRO A 107 1.29 -25.63 -2.06
CA PRO A 107 1.09 -25.52 -0.62
C PRO A 107 -0.02 -24.52 -0.28
N GLN A 108 -0.60 -24.63 0.92
CA GLN A 108 -1.61 -23.68 1.41
C GLN A 108 -1.10 -22.22 1.44
N SER A 109 0.22 -22.02 1.57
CA SER A 109 0.84 -20.70 1.46
C SER A 109 0.73 -20.09 0.05
N ALA A 110 0.69 -20.91 -1.01
CA ALA A 110 0.46 -20.44 -2.37
C ALA A 110 -1.00 -19.97 -2.57
N VAL A 111 -1.96 -20.72 -2.02
CA VAL A 111 -3.38 -20.31 -1.99
C VAL A 111 -3.54 -19.00 -1.22
N THR A 112 -2.93 -18.91 -0.05
CA THR A 112 -2.95 -17.70 0.79
C THR A 112 -2.34 -16.51 0.06
N ARG A 113 -1.20 -16.68 -0.62
CA ARG A 113 -0.58 -15.63 -1.43
C ARG A 113 -1.51 -15.16 -2.55
N THR A 114 -2.19 -16.07 -3.24
CA THR A 114 -3.17 -15.75 -4.28
C THR A 114 -4.31 -14.89 -3.71
N VAL A 115 -4.85 -15.27 -2.55
CA VAL A 115 -5.87 -14.49 -1.84
C VAL A 115 -5.38 -13.08 -1.53
N LEU A 116 -4.20 -12.94 -0.93
CA LEU A 116 -3.65 -11.64 -0.55
C LEU A 116 -3.36 -10.75 -1.77
N THR A 117 -2.83 -11.32 -2.85
CA THR A 117 -2.57 -10.59 -4.11
C THR A 117 -3.87 -10.11 -4.76
N THR A 118 -4.92 -10.94 -4.76
CA THR A 118 -6.23 -10.55 -5.30
C THR A 118 -6.92 -9.48 -4.44
N VAL A 119 -6.87 -9.60 -3.11
CA VAL A 119 -7.39 -8.59 -2.19
C VAL A 119 -6.68 -7.24 -2.41
N ARG A 120 -5.34 -7.26 -2.48
CA ARG A 120 -4.54 -6.06 -2.81
C ARG A 120 -5.04 -5.37 -4.07
N GLU A 121 -5.30 -6.11 -5.15
CA GLU A 121 -5.74 -5.49 -6.41
C GLU A 121 -7.06 -4.72 -6.26
N VAL A 122 -8.00 -5.25 -5.47
CA VAL A 122 -9.26 -4.56 -5.19
C VAL A 122 -9.06 -3.35 -4.29
N GLU A 123 -8.26 -3.45 -3.24
CA GLU A 123 -8.01 -2.32 -2.35
C GLU A 123 -7.21 -1.19 -3.06
N MET A 124 -6.41 -1.53 -4.07
CA MET A 124 -5.73 -0.56 -4.94
C MET A 124 -6.70 0.29 -5.77
N ALA A 125 -7.93 -0.16 -6.02
CA ALA A 125 -8.92 0.59 -6.79
C ALA A 125 -9.28 1.92 -6.13
N GLY A 126 -9.65 1.88 -4.84
CA GLY A 126 -9.99 3.08 -4.07
C GLY A 126 -8.82 4.05 -3.98
N ARG A 127 -7.60 3.53 -3.78
CA ARG A 127 -6.37 4.32 -3.82
C ARG A 127 -6.17 5.02 -5.16
N ARG A 128 -6.22 4.29 -6.27
CA ARG A 128 -6.05 4.84 -7.62
C ARG A 128 -7.11 5.89 -7.91
N GLN A 129 -8.34 5.68 -7.42
CA GLN A 129 -9.42 6.66 -7.55
C GLN A 129 -9.12 7.95 -6.77
N ILE A 130 -8.71 7.87 -5.50
CA ILE A 130 -8.37 9.05 -4.67
C ILE A 130 -7.22 9.83 -5.30
N ILE A 131 -6.13 9.14 -5.68
CA ILE A 131 -4.97 9.75 -6.34
C ILE A 131 -5.37 10.42 -7.65
N GLY A 132 -6.17 9.72 -8.46
CA GLY A 132 -6.69 10.26 -9.71
C GLY A 132 -7.57 11.49 -9.52
N ALA A 133 -8.41 11.50 -8.47
CA ALA A 133 -9.28 12.62 -8.16
C ALA A 133 -8.46 13.86 -7.76
N VAL A 134 -7.50 13.72 -6.84
CA VAL A 134 -6.62 14.84 -6.43
C VAL A 134 -5.81 15.39 -7.61
N LYS A 135 -5.20 14.52 -8.41
CA LYS A 135 -4.37 14.94 -9.55
C LYS A 135 -5.15 15.75 -10.61
N ASN A 136 -6.44 15.53 -10.71
CA ASN A 136 -7.30 16.16 -11.70
C ASN A 136 -8.30 17.13 -11.06
N ASP A 137 -8.08 17.54 -9.81
CA ASP A 137 -8.99 18.50 -9.18
C ASP A 137 -8.88 19.86 -9.89
N PRO A 138 -10.01 20.46 -10.31
CA PRO A 138 -9.99 21.78 -10.95
C PRO A 138 -9.56 22.89 -9.99
N ALA A 139 -9.71 22.69 -8.68
CA ALA A 139 -9.24 23.66 -7.70
C ALA A 139 -7.75 23.44 -7.39
N PRO A 140 -6.87 24.44 -7.65
CA PRO A 140 -5.45 24.28 -7.40
C PRO A 140 -5.14 24.22 -5.90
N GLN A 141 -4.16 23.39 -5.52
CA GLN A 141 -3.53 23.39 -4.19
C GLN A 141 -4.46 23.14 -2.98
N ILE A 142 -5.60 22.47 -3.17
CA ILE A 142 -6.51 22.15 -2.07
C ILE A 142 -5.96 21.06 -1.12
N VAL A 143 -5.10 20.18 -1.63
CA VAL A 143 -4.34 19.19 -0.85
C VAL A 143 -2.96 19.77 -0.56
N GLN A 144 -2.62 19.89 0.72
CA GLN A 144 -1.37 20.46 1.22
C GLN A 144 -0.23 19.43 1.27
N GLY A 145 -0.57 18.14 1.29
CA GLY A 145 0.39 17.04 1.27
C GLY A 145 -0.31 15.69 1.29
N TRP A 146 0.47 14.63 1.34
CA TRP A 146 -0.05 13.27 1.45
C TRP A 146 0.61 12.56 2.61
N ALA A 147 -0.15 11.72 3.29
CA ALA A 147 0.36 10.90 4.37
C ALA A 147 -0.02 9.43 4.17
N ARG A 148 0.74 8.52 4.81
CA ARG A 148 0.29 7.13 5.00
C ARG A 148 -0.38 6.98 6.35
N VAL A 149 -1.47 6.21 6.39
CA VAL A 149 -2.19 5.90 7.63
C VAL A 149 -2.30 4.38 7.77
N ALA A 150 -1.82 3.82 8.89
CA ALA A 150 -2.06 2.43 9.27
C ALA A 150 -3.49 2.25 9.77
N THR A 151 -4.11 1.14 9.38
CA THR A 151 -5.56 0.97 9.48
C THR A 151 -5.98 -0.15 10.42
N GLY A 152 -5.04 -0.96 10.92
CA GLY A 152 -5.24 -1.80 12.09
C GLY A 152 -5.14 -3.31 11.85
N ARG A 153 -5.04 -3.79 10.60
CA ARG A 153 -4.98 -5.22 10.26
C ARG A 153 -3.56 -5.77 10.23
N GLU A 154 -2.68 -5.11 9.47
CA GLU A 154 -1.29 -5.54 9.28
C GLU A 154 -0.46 -4.43 8.63
N THR A 155 0.62 -3.99 9.29
CA THR A 155 1.52 -2.96 8.77
C THR A 155 2.96 -3.44 8.83
N CYS A 156 3.61 -3.57 7.67
CA CYS A 156 5.02 -3.97 7.60
C CYS A 156 5.96 -2.81 7.99
N ALA A 157 7.22 -3.13 8.30
CA ALA A 157 8.23 -2.13 8.68
C ALA A 157 8.43 -1.01 7.65
N TRP A 158 8.25 -1.31 6.36
CA TRP A 158 8.33 -0.32 5.29
C TRP A 158 7.15 0.66 5.32
N CYS A 159 5.92 0.13 5.46
CA CYS A 159 4.74 0.97 5.63
C CYS A 159 4.83 1.82 6.90
N LEU A 160 5.34 1.26 8.00
CA LEU A 160 5.54 1.98 9.25
C LEU A 160 6.53 3.14 9.09
N MET A 161 7.60 2.95 8.31
CA MET A 161 8.50 4.04 7.92
C MET A 161 7.76 5.13 7.13
N LEU A 162 6.96 4.78 6.12
CA LEU A 162 6.23 5.80 5.36
C LEU A 162 5.18 6.54 6.20
N ILE A 163 4.54 5.86 7.16
CA ILE A 163 3.60 6.49 8.10
C ILE A 163 4.32 7.50 8.98
N SER A 164 5.54 7.21 9.41
CA SER A 164 6.33 8.08 10.29
C SER A 164 6.63 9.47 9.72
N ARG A 165 6.60 9.61 8.38
CA ARG A 165 6.92 10.88 7.68
C ARG A 165 5.76 11.87 7.62
N GLY A 166 4.52 11.43 7.80
CA GLY A 166 3.36 12.34 7.77
C GLY A 166 3.13 13.03 6.42
N PRO A 167 2.56 14.24 6.40
CA PRO A 167 2.18 14.97 5.19
C PRO A 167 3.33 15.66 4.45
N GLU A 168 4.57 15.15 4.55
CA GLU A 168 5.75 15.73 3.88
C GLU A 168 5.74 15.49 2.35
N TYR A 169 4.89 14.60 1.88
CA TYR A 169 4.81 14.25 0.46
C TYR A 169 4.03 15.30 -0.33
N THR A 170 4.76 16.08 -1.15
CA THR A 170 4.20 17.13 -2.01
C THR A 170 3.32 16.62 -3.16
N GLN A 171 3.34 15.31 -3.46
CA GLN A 171 2.57 14.70 -4.54
C GLN A 171 2.01 13.32 -4.15
N ALA A 172 0.91 12.94 -4.81
CA ALA A 172 0.29 11.61 -4.63
C ALA A 172 1.22 10.48 -5.05
N SER A 173 2.05 10.74 -6.08
CA SER A 173 3.17 9.90 -6.48
C SER A 173 4.16 9.78 -5.34
N THR A 174 4.58 10.86 -4.68
CA THR A 174 5.52 10.79 -3.53
C THR A 174 4.90 10.24 -2.24
N ALA A 175 3.59 9.98 -2.22
CA ALA A 175 2.96 9.15 -1.19
C ALA A 175 2.85 7.68 -1.61
N GLY A 176 2.85 7.39 -2.92
CA GLY A 176 2.83 6.06 -3.52
C GLY A 176 4.20 5.45 -3.80
N ILE A 177 5.19 6.32 -3.91
CA ILE A 177 6.62 6.26 -4.23
C ILE A 177 7.28 7.23 -3.23
N ALA A 178 8.59 7.25 -3.05
CA ALA A 178 9.38 8.39 -2.55
C ALA A 178 9.79 8.38 -1.07
N LEU A 179 10.95 7.77 -0.90
CA LEU A 179 12.13 8.32 -0.22
C LEU A 179 12.21 9.87 -0.34
N ASP A 180 12.72 10.57 0.68
CA ASP A 180 12.86 12.05 0.69
C ASP A 180 13.79 12.59 -0.41
N ASP A 181 13.75 13.89 -0.69
CA ASP A 181 14.52 14.53 -1.78
C ASP A 181 16.03 14.24 -1.70
N GLU A 182 16.59 14.14 -0.48
CA GLU A 182 17.99 13.73 -0.27
C GLU A 182 18.21 12.26 -0.63
N THR A 183 17.31 11.37 -0.23
CA THR A 183 17.42 9.94 -0.53
C THR A 183 17.12 9.63 -2.00
N VAL A 184 16.24 10.38 -2.67
CA VAL A 184 16.07 10.32 -4.14
C VAL A 184 17.33 10.83 -4.83
N LEU A 185 17.92 11.93 -4.36
CA LEU A 185 19.17 12.45 -4.92
C LEU A 185 20.34 11.50 -4.70
N ASP A 186 20.41 10.83 -3.56
CA ASP A 186 21.45 9.84 -3.27
C ASP A 186 21.28 8.58 -4.12
N LEU A 187 20.06 8.04 -4.24
CA LEU A 187 19.78 6.91 -5.14
C LEU A 187 19.97 7.28 -6.62
N TYR A 188 19.67 8.53 -7.00
CA TYR A 188 19.90 9.02 -8.35
C TYR A 188 21.40 9.26 -8.64
N ARG A 189 22.18 9.72 -7.65
CA ARG A 189 23.65 9.79 -7.71
C ARG A 189 24.28 8.39 -7.78
N GLU A 190 23.79 7.44 -7.00
CA GLU A 190 24.23 6.03 -7.00
C GLU A 190 23.89 5.31 -8.32
N ALA A 191 22.75 5.65 -8.93
CA ALA A 191 22.40 5.28 -10.30
C ALA A 191 23.20 6.07 -11.37
N ASN A 192 24.15 6.91 -10.95
CA ASN A 192 25.03 7.70 -11.81
C ASN A 192 24.25 8.64 -12.75
N PHE A 193 23.14 9.20 -12.25
CA PHE A 193 22.19 10.07 -12.95
C PHE A 193 21.50 9.40 -14.17
N ASP A 194 21.59 8.09 -14.27
CA ASP A 194 20.91 7.32 -15.31
C ASP A 194 19.45 7.05 -14.90
N LEU A 195 18.52 7.62 -15.67
CA LEU A 195 17.09 7.53 -15.43
C LEU A 195 16.52 6.12 -15.66
N GLU A 196 17.10 5.31 -16.54
CA GLU A 196 16.64 3.92 -16.76
C GLU A 196 17.16 3.00 -15.66
N LYS A 197 18.42 3.17 -15.24
CA LYS A 197 19.00 2.42 -14.13
C LYS A 197 18.33 2.76 -12.80
N PHE A 198 18.11 4.05 -12.55
CA PHE A 198 17.34 4.52 -11.38
C PHE A 198 15.94 3.90 -11.36
N ARG A 199 15.24 3.88 -12.50
CA ARG A 199 13.93 3.23 -12.61
C ARG A 199 14.04 1.73 -12.33
N ALA A 200 14.97 0.99 -12.93
CA ALA A 200 15.13 -0.45 -12.69
C ALA A 200 15.47 -0.79 -11.23
N GLU A 201 16.28 0.03 -10.55
CA GLU A 201 16.68 -0.17 -9.15
C GLU A 201 15.60 0.27 -8.15
N THR A 202 14.68 1.14 -8.55
CA THR A 202 13.57 1.62 -7.72
C THR A 202 12.21 1.02 -8.09
N GLU A 203 12.10 0.34 -9.24
CA GLU A 203 10.90 -0.33 -9.77
C GLU A 203 10.35 -1.35 -8.77
N GLU A 204 11.24 -2.07 -8.09
CA GLU A 204 10.90 -3.01 -7.01
C GLU A 204 10.28 -2.30 -5.78
N TYR A 205 10.52 -1.01 -5.57
CA TYR A 205 10.07 -0.26 -4.37
C TYR A 205 8.95 0.76 -4.63
N ILE A 206 8.72 1.09 -5.91
CA ILE A 206 7.84 2.15 -6.40
C ILE A 206 6.38 1.70 -6.53
N GLU A 207 6.13 0.39 -6.68
CA GLU A 207 4.79 -0.19 -6.84
C GLU A 207 4.36 -1.11 -5.69
N GLU A 208 5.24 -1.34 -4.72
CA GLU A 208 5.04 -2.35 -3.69
C GLU A 208 4.31 -1.80 -2.46
N TRP A 209 3.02 -1.52 -2.64
CA TRP A 209 2.10 -1.95 -1.61
C TRP A 209 2.09 -3.48 -1.65
N HIS A 210 2.76 -4.13 -0.70
CA HIS A 210 2.82 -5.59 -0.65
C HIS A 210 1.45 -6.18 -0.34
N ALA A 211 1.19 -7.36 -0.89
CA ALA A 211 0.03 -8.15 -0.51
C ALA A 211 0.04 -8.39 1.01
N GLY A 212 -1.06 -8.04 1.69
CA GLY A 212 -1.20 -8.17 3.14
C GLY A 212 -0.92 -6.91 3.95
N CYS A 213 -0.35 -5.84 3.37
CA CYS A 213 -0.24 -4.55 4.09
C CYS A 213 -1.54 -3.75 4.02
N ASP A 214 -1.82 -2.92 5.03
CA ASP A 214 -3.12 -2.25 5.19
C ASP A 214 -3.08 -0.71 5.08
N CYS A 215 -1.92 -0.12 4.78
CA CYS A 215 -1.75 1.33 4.83
C CYS A 215 -2.47 2.07 3.69
N LEU A 216 -3.24 3.11 4.04
CA LEU A 216 -3.92 4.00 3.09
C LEU A 216 -3.01 5.18 2.74
N ALA A 217 -3.03 5.66 1.48
CA ALA A 217 -2.57 7.03 1.21
C ALA A 217 -3.73 8.00 1.39
N PHE A 218 -3.54 8.94 2.30
CA PHE A 218 -4.53 9.91 2.70
C PHE A 218 -4.13 11.29 2.17
N PRO A 219 -4.99 11.98 1.40
CA PRO A 219 -4.76 13.35 1.00
C PRO A 219 -4.99 14.28 2.21
N VAL A 220 -3.96 15.03 2.59
CA VAL A 220 -4.00 15.94 3.73
C VAL A 220 -4.35 17.34 3.26
N PHE A 221 -5.49 17.85 3.72
CA PHE A 221 -6.00 19.19 3.41
C PHE A 221 -5.61 20.23 4.47
N ASP A 222 -5.33 19.79 5.70
CA ASP A 222 -4.81 20.61 6.81
C ASP A 222 -3.71 19.81 7.53
N VAL A 223 -2.45 20.22 7.36
CA VAL A 223 -1.30 19.54 7.99
C VAL A 223 -1.30 19.62 9.52
N ALA A 224 -1.94 20.64 10.09
CA ALA A 224 -2.02 20.81 11.54
C ALA A 224 -3.08 19.89 12.14
N ASN A 225 -4.20 19.67 11.43
CA ASN A 225 -5.36 18.93 11.91
C ASN A 225 -5.85 17.91 10.88
N TRP A 226 -5.22 16.74 10.88
CA TRP A 226 -5.64 15.61 10.05
C TRP A 226 -5.79 14.32 10.88
N PRO A 227 -6.69 13.41 10.47
CA PRO A 227 -7.04 12.23 11.26
C PRO A 227 -5.84 11.39 11.74
N GLY A 228 -4.87 11.11 10.86
CA GLY A 228 -3.76 10.20 11.18
C GLY A 228 -2.58 10.84 11.94
N LYS A 229 -2.67 12.11 12.36
CA LYS A 229 -1.54 12.84 12.98
C LYS A 229 -0.97 12.14 14.21
N ALA A 230 -1.83 11.80 15.17
CA ALA A 230 -1.39 11.12 16.39
C ALA A 230 -0.77 9.73 16.12
N ALA A 231 -1.27 9.03 15.09
CA ALA A 231 -0.71 7.75 14.65
C ALA A 231 0.67 7.92 14.00
N GLN A 232 0.84 8.98 13.20
CA GLN A 232 2.12 9.36 12.61
C GLN A 232 3.16 9.72 13.68
N GLU A 233 2.81 10.56 14.66
CA GLU A 233 3.73 10.95 15.74
C GLU A 233 4.22 9.72 16.54
N ARG A 234 3.34 8.73 16.76
CA ARG A 234 3.73 7.45 17.37
C ARG A 234 4.68 6.65 16.46
N ALA A 235 4.39 6.55 15.16
CA ALA A 235 5.25 5.89 14.19
C ALA A 235 6.62 6.58 14.04
N GLU A 236 6.67 7.91 14.13
CA GLU A 236 7.87 8.72 14.16
C GLU A 236 8.76 8.38 15.35
N GLN A 237 8.17 8.29 16.54
CA GLN A 237 8.91 7.88 17.72
C GLN A 237 9.51 6.46 17.57
N LEU A 238 8.76 5.52 16.98
CA LEU A 238 9.25 4.17 16.68
C LEU A 238 10.42 4.19 15.68
N TRP A 239 10.34 5.04 14.64
CA TRP A 239 11.41 5.23 13.66
C TRP A 239 12.67 5.83 14.29
N ILE A 240 12.51 6.84 15.15
CA ILE A 240 13.61 7.47 15.90
C ILE A 240 14.32 6.41 16.77
N ASP A 241 13.57 5.59 17.49
CA ASP A 241 14.16 4.58 18.37
C ASP A 241 14.82 3.43 17.60
N ALA A 242 14.25 3.03 16.46
CA ALA A 242 14.89 2.11 15.53
C ALA A 242 16.18 2.69 14.93
N THR A 243 16.21 4.00 14.66
CA THR A 243 17.40 4.69 14.14
C THR A 243 18.53 4.71 15.17
N LYS A 244 18.21 4.91 16.45
CA LYS A 244 19.19 4.80 17.55
C LYS A 244 19.78 3.39 17.64
N GLU A 245 18.95 2.36 17.50
CA GLU A 245 19.41 0.97 17.47
C GLU A 245 20.32 0.70 16.27
N ALA A 246 19.91 1.12 15.06
CA ALA A 246 20.69 0.97 13.84
C ALA A 246 22.06 1.63 13.94
N ARG A 247 22.15 2.86 14.46
CA ARG A 247 23.42 3.56 14.69
C ARG A 247 24.35 2.79 15.63
N LYS A 248 23.82 2.21 16.71
CA LYS A 248 24.61 1.40 17.65
C LYS A 248 25.17 0.16 16.98
N LEU A 249 24.36 -0.56 16.20
CA LEU A 249 24.78 -1.76 15.48
C LEU A 249 25.82 -1.48 14.40
N ILE A 250 25.67 -0.35 13.68
CA ILE A 250 26.66 0.06 12.68
C ILE A 250 27.98 0.41 13.38
N ALA A 251 27.92 1.16 14.48
CA ALA A 251 29.12 1.54 15.24
C ALA A 251 29.82 0.34 15.90
N SER A 252 29.08 -0.69 16.33
CA SER A 252 29.65 -1.91 16.90
C SER A 252 30.17 -2.90 15.84
N GLY A 253 29.87 -2.69 14.56
CA GLY A 253 30.20 -3.63 13.49
C GLY A 253 29.27 -4.86 13.44
N GLU A 254 28.19 -4.87 14.21
CA GLU A 254 27.21 -5.97 14.27
C GLU A 254 26.05 -5.80 13.27
N ALA A 255 25.98 -4.65 12.59
CA ALA A 255 24.94 -4.37 11.62
C ALA A 255 25.02 -5.30 10.39
N ARG A 256 23.85 -5.65 9.84
CA ARG A 256 23.75 -6.39 8.57
C ARG A 256 24.01 -5.51 7.36
N SER A 257 23.98 -4.20 7.54
CA SER A 257 24.25 -3.21 6.51
C SER A 257 24.82 -1.95 7.14
N ASN A 258 25.78 -1.32 6.46
CA ASN A 258 26.29 0.01 6.84
C ASN A 258 25.35 1.14 6.38
N ASN A 259 24.30 0.84 5.62
CA ASN A 259 23.29 1.82 5.22
C ASN A 259 22.31 2.06 6.39
N LEU A 260 22.28 3.29 6.90
CA LEU A 260 21.48 3.65 8.07
C LEU A 260 19.97 3.40 7.84
N ASN A 261 19.42 3.83 6.70
CA ASN A 261 17.99 3.67 6.41
C ASN A 261 17.59 2.19 6.31
N LYS A 262 18.40 1.38 5.64
CA LYS A 262 18.19 -0.07 5.52
C LYS A 262 18.28 -0.75 6.88
N GLU A 263 19.25 -0.35 7.71
CA GLU A 263 19.40 -0.95 9.03
C GLU A 263 18.32 -0.47 10.02
N THR A 264 17.82 0.76 9.92
CA THR A 264 16.65 1.24 10.67
C THR A 264 15.40 0.42 10.32
N GLN A 265 15.16 0.14 9.04
CA GLN A 265 14.07 -0.75 8.64
C GLN A 265 14.26 -2.18 9.17
N ASN A 266 15.49 -2.70 9.16
CA ASN A 266 15.79 -4.00 9.76
C ASN A 266 15.53 -4.01 11.28
N ALA A 267 15.86 -2.92 11.98
CA ALA A 267 15.52 -2.74 13.39
C ALA A 267 14.01 -2.78 13.61
N LEU A 268 13.23 -2.04 12.81
CA LEU A 268 11.76 -2.12 12.86
C LEU A 268 11.23 -3.54 12.59
N ARG A 269 11.77 -4.24 11.58
CA ARG A 269 11.41 -5.65 11.30
C ARG A 269 11.65 -6.54 12.51
N ARG A 270 12.81 -6.40 13.17
CA ARG A 270 13.14 -7.18 14.37
C ARG A 270 12.18 -6.86 15.52
N ARG A 271 11.87 -5.58 15.75
CA ARG A 271 10.95 -5.14 16.80
C ARG A 271 9.52 -5.66 16.59
N LEU A 272 9.03 -5.60 15.35
CA LEU A 272 7.74 -6.20 14.96
C LEU A 272 7.75 -7.72 15.18
N ALA A 273 8.79 -8.42 14.73
CA ALA A 273 8.91 -9.87 14.88
C ALA A 273 9.00 -10.33 16.36
N ARG A 274 9.58 -9.50 17.24
CA ARG A 274 9.63 -9.76 18.69
C ARG A 274 8.37 -9.34 19.44
N GLY A 275 7.41 -8.69 18.76
CA GLY A 275 6.19 -8.19 19.38
C GLY A 275 6.39 -6.94 20.26
N GLU A 276 7.52 -6.25 20.13
CA GLU A 276 7.81 -5.00 20.86
C GLU A 276 6.99 -3.82 20.31
N ILE A 277 6.56 -3.94 19.05
CA ILE A 277 5.66 -3.00 18.40
C ILE A 277 4.43 -3.79 17.95
N SER A 278 3.26 -3.43 18.48
CA SER A 278 1.98 -4.01 18.07
C SER A 278 1.18 -3.01 17.25
N ILE A 279 0.32 -3.47 16.35
CA ILE A 279 -0.47 -2.59 15.47
C ILE A 279 -1.27 -1.53 16.25
N PRO A 280 -1.91 -1.83 17.41
CA PRO A 280 -2.58 -0.81 18.21
C PRO A 280 -1.67 0.33 18.69
N SER A 281 -0.37 0.09 18.83
CA SER A 281 0.57 1.12 19.29
C SER A 281 0.78 2.27 18.30
N TYR A 282 0.42 2.10 17.03
CA TYR A 282 0.63 3.12 15.98
C TYR A 282 -0.50 3.22 14.95
N ALA A 283 -1.45 2.29 14.91
CA ALA A 283 -2.57 2.37 13.99
C ALA A 283 -3.58 3.45 14.41
N TYR A 284 -4.25 4.01 13.40
CA TYR A 284 -5.28 5.01 13.58
C TYR A 284 -6.64 4.40 13.95
N ALA A 285 -6.90 3.15 13.56
CA ALA A 285 -8.20 2.47 13.67
C ALA A 285 -8.11 1.07 14.31
N ALA A 286 -7.23 0.90 15.32
CA ALA A 286 -7.05 -0.37 16.04
C ALA A 286 -7.97 -0.54 17.24
#